data_AF-A0A535M4A9-F1
#
_entry.id   AF-A0A535M4A9-F1
#
_cell.length_a   1.000
_cell.length_b   1.000
_cell.length_c   1.000
_cell.angle_alpha   90.00
_cell.angle_beta   90.00
_cell.angle_gamma   90.00
#
_symmetry.space_group_name_H-M   'P 1'
#
loop_
_entity.id
_entity.type
_entity.pdbx_description
1 polymer ?
#
loop_
_entity_poly.entity_id
_entity_poly.type
_entity_poly.pdbx_seq_one_letter_code
_entity_poly.pdbx_strand_id
1 'polypeptide(L)'
;MLPGLELEHEKAPVVTNRQIAEVLSSIASMLENQNSNPYRIQAYRNAARGILDLNEPAADILARGEELAVPGLGQRLRTRIKELVETGTLTFYNDLFMQSLPPEVRRLMAVEHVGPRTAIRLHEELNIDTPEKLWWAAHNHRIRNLPGFGPRSELRLKEAAARIRKSSTTTTSLDGAA
;
A
#
# COMPACT_ATOMS: atom_id res chain seq x y z
N MET A 1 -3.94 -46.98 -22.55
CA MET A 1 -3.38 -45.61 -22.65
C MET A 1 -4.52 -44.63 -22.48
N LEU A 2 -4.43 -43.70 -21.53
CA LEU A 2 -5.44 -42.65 -21.35
C LEU A 2 -4.89 -41.34 -21.92
N PRO A 3 -5.50 -40.77 -22.98
CA PRO A 3 -5.24 -39.41 -23.44
C PRO A 3 -6.08 -38.42 -22.62
N GLY A 4 -5.49 -37.31 -22.17
CA GLY A 4 -6.23 -36.27 -21.43
C GLY A 4 -5.52 -35.63 -20.23
N LEU A 5 -4.18 -35.57 -20.20
CA LEU A 5 -3.48 -34.60 -19.36
C LEU A 5 -3.51 -33.24 -20.07
N GLU A 6 -4.70 -32.65 -20.17
CA GLU A 6 -4.77 -31.21 -20.34
C GLU A 6 -4.32 -30.60 -19.02
N LEU A 7 -3.07 -30.13 -19.01
CA LEU A 7 -2.58 -29.24 -17.98
C LEU A 7 -3.52 -28.04 -17.98
N GLU A 8 -4.46 -28.01 -17.03
CA GLU A 8 -5.27 -26.84 -16.74
C GLU A 8 -4.30 -25.70 -16.42
N HIS A 9 -4.03 -24.85 -17.40
CA HIS A 9 -3.36 -23.59 -17.17
C HIS A 9 -4.37 -22.69 -16.47
N GLU A 10 -4.41 -22.80 -15.15
CA GLU A 10 -5.13 -21.92 -14.25
C GLU A 10 -4.58 -20.49 -14.48
N LYS A 11 -5.27 -19.73 -15.34
CA LYS A 11 -4.79 -18.47 -15.89
C LYS A 11 -4.77 -17.42 -14.78
N ALA A 12 -3.60 -17.29 -14.14
CA ALA A 12 -3.27 -16.29 -13.13
C ALA A 12 -3.23 -14.86 -13.74
N PRO A 13 -3.29 -13.80 -12.92
CA PRO A 13 -3.86 -12.51 -13.27
C PRO A 13 -3.08 -11.81 -14.38
N VAL A 14 -3.79 -11.36 -15.42
CA VAL A 14 -3.19 -10.63 -16.55
C VAL A 14 -2.94 -9.19 -16.12
N VAL A 15 -1.93 -8.96 -15.29
CA VAL A 15 -1.41 -7.61 -15.02
C VAL A 15 -0.83 -7.09 -16.33
N THR A 16 -1.44 -6.04 -16.86
CA THR A 16 -1.04 -5.47 -18.15
C THR A 16 0.27 -4.69 -18.06
N ASN A 17 1.01 -4.57 -19.17
CA ASN A 17 2.22 -3.72 -19.24
C ASN A 17 1.94 -2.29 -18.75
N ARG A 18 0.74 -1.77 -19.02
CA ARG A 18 0.29 -0.47 -18.52
C ARG A 18 0.23 -0.42 -17.01
N GLN A 19 -0.41 -1.40 -16.36
CA GLN A 19 -0.50 -1.47 -14.90
C GLN A 19 0.88 -1.63 -14.25
N ILE A 20 1.75 -2.44 -14.84
CA ILE A 20 3.14 -2.59 -14.39
C ILE A 20 3.86 -1.23 -14.47
N ALA A 21 3.76 -0.54 -15.60
CA ALA A 21 4.40 0.76 -15.80
C ALA A 21 3.84 1.84 -14.86
N GLU A 22 2.54 1.82 -14.55
CA GLU A 22 1.89 2.72 -13.59
C GLU A 22 2.41 2.49 -12.17
N VAL A 23 2.57 1.24 -11.73
CA VAL A 23 3.18 0.90 -10.43
C VAL A 23 4.64 1.36 -10.38
N LEU A 24 5.44 1.06 -11.40
CA LEU A 24 6.86 1.46 -11.46
C LEU A 24 7.01 2.99 -11.46
N SER A 25 6.15 3.71 -12.17
CA SER A 25 6.13 5.18 -12.21
C SER A 25 5.71 5.80 -10.88
N SER A 26 4.75 5.17 -10.19
CA SER A 26 4.34 5.58 -8.85
C SER A 26 5.47 5.40 -7.84
N ILE A 27 6.22 4.29 -7.91
CA ILE A 27 7.43 4.08 -7.09
C ILE A 27 8.45 5.17 -7.33
N ALA A 28 8.75 5.51 -8.59
CA ALA A 28 9.70 6.56 -8.91
C ALA A 28 9.30 7.90 -8.27
N SER A 29 8.03 8.26 -8.35
CA SER A 29 7.50 9.50 -7.79
C SER A 29 7.56 9.51 -6.25
N MET A 30 7.28 8.38 -5.60
CA MET A 30 7.42 8.26 -4.14
C MET A 30 8.89 8.35 -3.70
N LEU A 31 9.82 7.72 -4.42
CA LEU A 31 11.25 7.81 -4.15
C LEU A 31 11.77 9.24 -4.31
N GLU A 32 11.28 9.96 -5.33
CA GLU A 32 11.57 11.37 -5.59
C GLU A 32 11.10 12.26 -4.43
N ASN A 33 9.86 12.08 -3.97
CA ASN A 33 9.32 12.79 -2.80
C ASN A 33 10.12 12.54 -1.52
N GLN A 34 10.77 11.38 -1.40
CA GLN A 34 11.63 11.03 -0.27
C GLN A 34 13.09 11.49 -0.46
N ASN A 35 13.41 12.27 -1.50
CA ASN A 35 14.77 12.67 -1.86
C ASN A 35 15.74 11.48 -1.95
N SER A 36 15.25 10.34 -2.44
CA SER A 36 16.06 9.13 -2.61
C SER A 36 17.10 9.28 -3.72
N ASN A 37 18.00 8.30 -3.81
CA ASN A 37 19.07 8.28 -4.81
C ASN A 37 18.55 8.49 -6.26
N PRO A 38 19.05 9.50 -7.01
CA PRO A 38 18.61 9.80 -8.38
C PRO A 38 18.74 8.66 -9.37
N TYR A 39 19.79 7.84 -9.27
CA TYR A 39 19.96 6.66 -10.13
C TYR A 39 18.85 5.64 -9.92
N ARG A 40 18.37 5.47 -8.68
CA ARG A 40 17.24 4.57 -8.38
C ARG A 40 15.95 5.10 -8.98
N ILE A 41 15.67 6.40 -8.83
CA ILE A 41 14.50 7.05 -9.42
C ILE A 41 14.50 6.84 -10.94
N GLN A 42 15.62 7.14 -11.60
CA GLN A 42 15.75 6.99 -13.04
C GLN A 42 15.62 5.54 -13.49
N ALA A 43 16.15 4.58 -12.74
CA ALA A 43 16.01 3.15 -13.04
C ALA A 43 14.54 2.72 -13.07
N TYR A 44 13.70 3.20 -12.13
CA TYR A 44 12.26 2.95 -12.13
C TYR A 44 11.54 3.61 -13.31
N ARG A 45 11.89 4.85 -13.65
CA ARG A 45 11.32 5.56 -14.81
C ARG A 45 11.69 4.88 -16.14
N ASN A 46 12.93 4.42 -16.27
CA ASN A 46 13.39 3.70 -17.44
C ASN A 46 12.73 2.32 -17.54
N ALA A 47 12.58 1.60 -16.43
CA ALA A 47 11.88 0.33 -16.40
C ALA A 47 10.41 0.50 -16.83
N ALA A 48 9.70 1.51 -16.32
CA ALA A 48 8.32 1.79 -16.71
C ALA A 48 8.18 2.02 -18.23
N ARG A 49 9.06 2.84 -18.83
CA ARG A 49 9.09 3.05 -20.29
C ARG A 49 9.40 1.76 -21.05
N GLY A 50 10.45 1.06 -20.64
CA GLY A 50 10.86 -0.18 -21.30
C GLY A 50 9.79 -1.27 -21.27
N ILE A 51 8.97 -1.35 -20.21
CA ILE A 51 7.83 -2.29 -20.15
C ILE A 51 6.72 -1.90 -21.13
N LEU A 52 6.46 -0.61 -21.32
CA LEU A 52 5.48 -0.14 -22.31
C LEU A 52 5.93 -0.40 -23.74
N ASP A 53 7.23 -0.35 -23.98
CA ASP A 53 7.84 -0.55 -25.30
C ASP A 53 8.02 -2.03 -25.70
N LEU A 54 7.67 -2.98 -24.81
CA LEU A 54 7.72 -4.40 -25.15
C LEU A 54 6.68 -4.74 -26.22
N ASN A 55 7.12 -5.47 -27.26
CA ASN A 55 6.26 -5.96 -28.34
C ASN A 55 5.26 -7.04 -27.89
N GLU A 56 5.50 -7.63 -26.73
CA GLU A 56 4.71 -8.69 -26.13
C GLU A 56 4.38 -8.35 -24.67
N PRO A 57 3.25 -8.81 -24.11
CA PRO A 57 2.97 -8.64 -22.70
C PRO A 57 4.08 -9.22 -21.81
N ALA A 58 4.55 -8.42 -20.86
CA ALA A 58 5.56 -8.81 -19.89
C ALA A 58 5.11 -10.03 -19.07
N ALA A 59 3.81 -10.14 -18.81
CA ALA A 59 3.23 -11.30 -18.14
C ALA A 59 3.44 -12.60 -18.92
N ASP A 60 3.29 -12.58 -20.24
CA ASP A 60 3.42 -13.75 -21.10
C ASP A 60 4.90 -14.17 -21.24
N ILE A 61 5.81 -13.19 -21.41
CA ILE A 61 7.26 -13.43 -21.42
C ILE A 61 7.70 -14.10 -20.11
N LEU A 62 7.28 -13.55 -18.97
CA LEU A 62 7.65 -14.07 -17.65
C LEU A 62 7.02 -15.44 -17.36
N ALA A 63 5.81 -15.70 -17.86
CA ALA A 63 5.16 -17.01 -17.73
C ALA A 63 5.94 -18.13 -18.46
N ARG A 64 6.65 -17.80 -19.55
CA ARG A 64 7.57 -18.72 -20.22
C ARG A 64 8.92 -18.89 -19.51
N GLY A 65 9.15 -18.19 -18.41
CA GLY A 65 10.44 -18.16 -17.73
C GLY A 65 11.52 -17.37 -18.49
N GLU A 66 11.12 -16.57 -19.48
CA GLU A 66 12.03 -15.73 -20.26
C GLU A 66 12.33 -14.41 -19.52
N GLU A 67 13.44 -13.80 -19.90
CA GLU A 67 13.83 -12.50 -19.37
C GLU A 67 13.19 -11.35 -20.15
N LEU A 68 12.78 -10.31 -19.42
CA LEU A 68 12.30 -9.08 -20.03
C LEU A 68 13.46 -8.38 -20.75
N ALA A 69 13.33 -8.20 -22.06
CA ALA A 69 14.31 -7.56 -22.93
C ALA A 69 14.31 -6.02 -22.77
N VAL A 70 14.36 -5.54 -21.53
CA VAL A 70 14.39 -4.11 -21.20
C VAL A 70 15.84 -3.68 -20.89
N PRO A 71 16.45 -2.80 -21.70
CA PRO A 71 17.80 -2.30 -21.46
C PRO A 71 17.96 -1.62 -20.10
N GLY A 72 19.04 -1.93 -19.38
CA GLY A 72 19.32 -1.34 -18.07
C GLY A 72 18.44 -1.84 -16.92
N LEU A 73 17.56 -2.82 -17.15
CA LEU A 73 16.76 -3.44 -16.10
C LEU A 73 17.62 -4.42 -15.28
N GLY A 74 18.03 -3.99 -14.08
CA GLY A 74 18.81 -4.83 -13.16
C GLY A 74 18.01 -5.93 -12.47
N GLN A 75 18.71 -6.94 -11.91
CA GLN A 75 18.10 -8.13 -11.29
C GLN A 75 17.01 -7.80 -10.25
N ARG A 76 17.26 -6.83 -9.37
CA ARG A 76 16.28 -6.41 -8.35
C ARG A 76 14.97 -5.90 -8.95
N LEU A 77 15.03 -5.17 -10.06
CA LEU A 77 13.82 -4.69 -10.74
C LEU A 77 13.10 -5.84 -11.45
N ARG A 78 13.84 -6.76 -12.07
CA ARG A 78 13.29 -7.97 -12.67
C ARG A 78 12.50 -8.79 -11.65
N THR A 79 13.08 -9.04 -10.47
CA THR A 79 12.40 -9.75 -9.38
C THR A 79 11.12 -9.04 -8.94
N ARG A 80 11.13 -7.70 -8.82
CA ARG A 80 9.95 -6.92 -8.43
C ARG A 80 8.84 -6.92 -9.48
N ILE A 81 9.20 -6.88 -10.76
CA ILE A 81 8.22 -6.96 -11.85
C ILE A 81 7.61 -8.36 -11.90
N LYS A 82 8.43 -9.40 -11.69
CA LYS A 82 7.95 -10.78 -11.57
C LYS A 82 6.97 -10.95 -10.40
N GLU A 83 7.31 -10.46 -9.22
CA GLU A 83 6.40 -10.45 -8.05
C GLU A 83 5.07 -9.76 -8.38
N LEU A 84 5.13 -8.59 -9.04
CA LEU A 84 3.96 -7.83 -9.42
C LEU A 84 3.07 -8.58 -10.41
N VAL A 85 3.65 -9.27 -11.39
CA VAL A 85 2.91 -10.08 -12.36
C VAL A 85 2.29 -11.32 -11.70
N GLU A 86 3.04 -12.03 -10.87
CA GLU A 86 2.60 -13.28 -10.24
C GLU A 86 1.51 -13.05 -9.18
N THR A 87 1.66 -11.99 -8.39
CA THR A 87 0.78 -11.77 -7.22
C THR A 87 -0.25 -10.65 -7.44
N GLY A 88 -0.10 -9.84 -8.49
CA GLY A 88 -0.87 -8.60 -8.68
C GLY A 88 -0.52 -7.48 -7.69
N THR A 89 0.42 -7.71 -6.78
CA THR A 89 0.83 -6.76 -5.75
C THR A 89 2.36 -6.66 -5.69
N LEU A 90 2.87 -5.57 -5.12
CA LEU A 90 4.31 -5.40 -4.95
C LEU A 90 4.58 -4.93 -3.54
N THR A 91 5.18 -5.78 -2.72
CA THR A 91 5.46 -5.52 -1.29
C THR A 91 6.24 -4.21 -1.14
N PHE A 92 7.27 -4.03 -1.97
CA PHE A 92 8.07 -2.80 -1.96
C PHE A 92 7.25 -1.53 -2.25
N TYR A 93 6.25 -1.61 -3.14
CA TYR A 93 5.37 -0.48 -3.42
C TYR A 93 4.49 -0.16 -2.21
N ASN A 94 3.91 -1.19 -1.60
CA ASN A 94 3.07 -1.04 -0.42
C ASN A 94 3.84 -0.43 0.76
N ASP A 95 5.07 -0.90 1.01
CA ASP A 95 5.94 -0.36 2.06
C ASP A 95 6.27 1.11 1.82
N LEU A 96 6.62 1.46 0.58
CA LEU A 96 6.95 2.83 0.21
C LEU A 96 5.74 3.75 0.32
N PHE A 97 4.55 3.25 -0.05
CA PHE A 97 3.29 3.95 0.15
C PHE A 97 3.01 4.18 1.64
N MET A 98 3.21 3.17 2.51
CA MET A 98 3.04 3.35 3.96
C MET A 98 3.99 4.43 4.52
N GLN A 99 5.22 4.49 4.04
CA GLN A 99 6.21 5.47 4.48
C GLN A 99 5.92 6.89 3.98
N SER A 100 5.26 7.04 2.83
CA SER A 100 4.91 8.35 2.26
C SER A 100 3.67 8.98 2.91
N LEU A 101 2.88 8.22 3.66
CA LEU A 101 1.72 8.77 4.39
C LEU A 101 2.17 9.79 5.44
N PRO A 102 1.42 10.90 5.64
CA PRO A 102 1.69 11.85 6.72
C PRO A 102 1.75 11.19 8.10
N PRO A 103 2.60 11.67 9.03
CA PRO A 103 2.68 11.15 10.40
C PRO A 103 1.32 11.07 11.11
N GLU A 104 0.45 12.04 10.85
CA GLU A 104 -0.92 12.15 11.37
C GLU A 104 -1.78 10.97 10.90
N VAL A 105 -1.74 10.67 9.61
CA VAL A 105 -2.44 9.53 9.00
C VAL A 105 -1.89 8.23 9.57
N ARG A 106 -0.56 8.07 9.66
CA ARG A 106 0.06 6.86 10.23
C ARG A 106 -0.29 6.68 11.70
N ARG A 107 -0.40 7.75 12.48
CA ARG A 107 -0.79 7.70 13.89
C ARG A 107 -2.19 7.11 14.07
N LEU A 108 -3.13 7.46 13.19
CA LEU A 108 -4.48 6.89 13.22
C LEU A 108 -4.49 5.39 12.93
N MET A 109 -3.54 4.88 12.15
CA MET A 109 -3.46 3.46 11.84
C MET A 109 -3.09 2.58 13.04
N ALA A 110 -2.65 3.17 14.16
CA ALA A 110 -2.49 2.44 15.42
C ALA A 110 -3.86 2.03 16.02
N VAL A 111 -4.95 2.68 15.62
CA VAL A 111 -6.31 2.37 16.06
C VAL A 111 -6.81 1.11 15.34
N GLU A 112 -7.29 0.13 16.10
CA GLU A 112 -7.87 -1.07 15.53
C GLU A 112 -8.98 -0.72 14.52
N HIS A 113 -9.01 -1.46 13.39
CA HIS A 113 -9.91 -1.23 12.25
C HIS A 113 -9.63 0.03 11.42
N VAL A 114 -8.58 0.79 11.71
CA VAL A 114 -8.15 1.92 10.89
C VAL A 114 -6.99 1.50 9.99
N GLY A 115 -7.31 1.08 8.77
CA GLY A 115 -6.32 0.88 7.71
C GLY A 115 -5.95 2.20 7.00
N PRO A 116 -4.98 2.18 6.06
CA PRO A 116 -4.50 3.36 5.35
C PRO A 116 -5.62 4.18 4.70
N ARG A 117 -6.53 3.50 3.98
CA ARG A 117 -7.68 4.14 3.33
C ARG A 117 -8.58 4.85 4.34
N THR A 118 -8.87 4.21 5.46
CA THR A 118 -9.70 4.78 6.52
C THR A 118 -9.00 5.96 7.19
N ALA A 119 -7.71 5.84 7.48
CA ALA A 119 -6.91 6.90 8.10
C ALA A 119 -6.86 8.15 7.22
N ILE A 120 -6.59 7.99 5.91
CA ILE A 120 -6.57 9.08 4.93
C ILE A 120 -7.93 9.78 4.91
N ARG A 121 -9.03 9.03 4.80
CA ARG A 121 -10.38 9.62 4.76
C ARG A 121 -10.75 10.36 6.05
N LEU A 122 -10.41 9.81 7.21
CA LEU A 122 -10.64 10.47 8.50
C LEU A 122 -9.84 11.78 8.60
N HIS A 123 -8.62 11.79 8.06
CA HIS A 123 -7.77 12.98 8.02
C HIS A 123 -8.31 14.02 7.04
N GLU A 124 -8.53 13.66 5.78
CA GLU A 124 -8.95 14.59 4.72
C GLU A 124 -10.39 15.12 4.91
N GLU A 125 -11.34 14.25 5.28
CA GLU A 125 -12.76 14.63 5.34
C GLU A 125 -13.16 15.23 6.69
N LEU A 126 -12.47 14.88 7.79
CA LEU A 126 -12.85 15.31 9.15
C LEU A 126 -11.74 16.01 9.93
N ASN A 127 -10.55 16.17 9.35
CA ASN A 127 -9.37 16.75 9.99
C ASN A 127 -9.00 16.05 11.31
N ILE A 128 -9.18 14.73 11.33
CA ILE A 128 -8.81 13.87 12.46
C ILE A 128 -7.35 13.44 12.24
N ASP A 129 -6.50 13.67 13.24
CA ASP A 129 -5.06 13.37 13.19
C ASP A 129 -4.56 12.63 14.44
N THR A 130 -5.43 12.47 15.46
CA THR A 130 -5.11 11.71 16.68
C THR A 130 -6.24 10.76 17.10
N PRO A 131 -5.93 9.70 17.86
CA PRO A 131 -6.93 8.82 18.47
C PRO A 131 -7.94 9.57 19.35
N GLU A 132 -7.53 10.65 20.02
CA GLU A 132 -8.43 11.47 20.85
C GLU A 132 -9.45 12.22 19.99
N LYS A 133 -9.00 12.85 18.90
CA LYS A 133 -9.92 13.50 17.95
C LYS A 133 -10.85 12.49 17.31
N LEU A 134 -10.36 11.29 16.99
CA LEU A 134 -11.18 10.20 16.47
C LEU A 134 -12.28 9.81 17.45
N TRP A 135 -11.94 9.65 18.73
CA TRP A 135 -12.92 9.33 19.77
C TRP A 135 -13.99 10.42 19.90
N TRP A 136 -13.60 11.70 19.91
CA TRP A 136 -14.54 12.82 19.98
C TRP A 136 -15.43 12.90 18.75
N ALA A 137 -14.88 12.69 17.55
CA ALA A 137 -15.67 12.68 16.32
C ALA A 137 -16.70 11.54 16.32
N ALA A 138 -16.30 10.33 16.77
CA ALA A 138 -17.20 9.20 16.91
C ALA A 138 -18.26 9.43 18.00
N HIS A 139 -17.89 10.08 19.10
CA HIS A 139 -18.81 10.42 20.19
C HIS A 139 -19.89 11.41 19.73
N ASN A 140 -19.51 12.39 18.91
CA ASN A 140 -20.41 13.40 18.35
C ASN A 140 -21.10 12.98 17.05
N HIS A 141 -21.07 11.68 16.70
CA HIS A 141 -21.73 11.13 15.52
C HIS A 141 -21.31 11.78 14.19
N ARG A 142 -20.07 12.26 14.12
CA ARG A 142 -19.52 12.89 12.91
C ARG A 142 -19.05 11.86 11.88
N ILE A 143 -18.60 10.69 12.32
CA ILE A 143 -18.01 9.67 11.45
C ILE A 143 -19.10 8.97 10.63
N ARG A 144 -20.25 8.67 11.24
CA ARG A 144 -21.37 8.00 10.56
C ARG A 144 -21.97 8.79 9.38
N ASN A 145 -21.63 10.06 9.24
CA ASN A 145 -22.08 10.91 8.14
C ASN A 145 -21.18 10.77 6.90
N LEU A 146 -20.00 10.15 7.04
CA LEU A 146 -19.12 9.87 5.92
C LEU A 146 -19.65 8.70 5.09
N PRO A 147 -19.65 8.79 3.74
CA PRO A 147 -20.05 7.68 2.88
C PRO A 147 -19.26 6.40 3.22
N GLY A 148 -19.98 5.29 3.44
CA GLY A 148 -19.37 4.00 3.81
C GLY A 148 -19.08 3.81 5.31
N PHE A 149 -19.32 4.83 6.15
CA PHE A 149 -19.24 4.71 7.60
C PHE A 149 -20.65 4.69 8.19
N GLY A 150 -21.11 3.51 8.61
CA GLY A 150 -22.39 3.38 9.32
C GLY A 150 -22.25 3.48 10.84
N PRO A 151 -23.36 3.50 11.60
CA PRO A 151 -23.35 3.51 13.07
C PRO A 151 -22.52 2.38 13.69
N ARG A 152 -22.52 1.19 13.08
CA ARG A 152 -21.71 0.04 13.51
C ARG A 152 -20.21 0.27 13.34
N SER A 153 -19.79 0.90 12.25
CA SER A 153 -18.39 1.24 12.00
C SER A 153 -17.92 2.31 12.99
N GLU A 154 -18.72 3.36 13.18
CA GLU A 154 -18.42 4.41 14.16
C GLU A 154 -18.27 3.87 15.58
N LEU A 155 -19.15 2.96 16.02
CA LEU A 155 -19.06 2.36 17.34
C LEU A 155 -17.74 1.61 17.53
N ARG A 156 -17.34 0.77 16.57
CA ARG A 156 -16.06 0.04 16.62
C ARG A 156 -14.86 0.99 16.71
N LEU A 157 -14.89 2.07 15.90
CA LEU A 157 -13.84 3.08 15.91
C LEU A 157 -13.79 3.83 17.26
N LYS A 158 -14.95 4.16 17.84
CA LYS A 158 -15.06 4.78 19.16
C LYS A 158 -14.44 3.89 20.25
N GLU A 159 -14.77 2.60 20.24
CA GLU A 159 -14.27 1.62 21.21
C GLU A 159 -12.76 1.39 21.06
N ALA A 160 -12.26 1.28 19.83
CA ALA A 160 -10.84 1.15 19.55
C ALA A 160 -10.05 2.39 19.99
N ALA A 161 -10.54 3.59 19.66
CA ALA A 161 -9.92 4.84 20.08
C ALA A 161 -9.92 5.02 21.61
N ALA A 162 -10.98 4.58 22.30
CA ALA A 162 -11.07 4.62 23.75
C ALA A 162 -10.02 3.73 24.43
N ARG A 163 -9.69 2.57 23.84
CA ARG A 163 -8.65 1.66 24.37
C ARG A 163 -7.27 2.32 24.35
N ILE A 164 -6.89 2.94 23.23
CA ILE A 164 -5.61 3.65 23.09
C ILE A 164 -5.50 4.80 24.09
N ARG A 165 -6.57 5.58 24.24
CA ARG A 165 -6.59 6.70 25.17
C ARG A 165 -6.42 6.27 26.63
N LYS A 166 -6.97 5.11 27.02
CA LYS A 166 -6.82 4.55 28.37
C LYS A 166 -5.39 4.05 28.62
N SER A 167 -4.75 3.43 27.61
CA SER A 167 -3.37 2.95 27.75
C SER A 167 -2.34 4.09 27.84
N SER A 168 -2.58 5.24 27.23
CA SER A 168 -1.68 6.41 27.34
C SER A 168 -1.67 7.05 28.73
N THR A 169 -2.66 6.77 29.60
CA THR A 169 -2.75 7.35 30.95
C THR A 169 -2.01 6.52 32.00
N THR A 170 -1.58 5.29 31.69
CA THR A 170 -0.97 4.36 32.67
C THR A 170 0.56 4.38 32.68
N THR A 171 1.23 5.06 31.73
CA THR A 171 2.70 4.99 31.57
C THR A 171 3.47 6.22 32.10
N THR A 172 2.80 7.27 32.60
CA THR A 172 3.48 8.51 33.09
C THR A 172 3.61 8.57 34.62
N SER A 173 3.70 7.45 35.32
CA SER A 173 3.93 7.46 36.78
C SER A 173 4.85 6.31 37.21
N LEU A 174 6.14 6.39 36.84
CA LEU A 174 7.20 5.56 37.43
C LEU A 174 8.56 6.31 37.56
N ASP A 175 8.57 7.65 37.60
CA ASP A 175 9.73 8.41 38.07
C ASP A 175 9.36 9.16 39.35
N GLY A 176 9.71 8.59 40.49
CA GLY A 176 9.56 9.24 41.79
C GLY A 176 9.32 8.31 42.95
N ALA A 177 10.30 7.47 43.30
CA ALA A 177 10.59 7.11 44.70
C ALA A 177 11.83 6.21 44.79
N ALA A 178 12.70 6.57 45.75
CA ALA A 178 13.90 5.91 46.27
C ALA A 178 15.21 6.15 45.51
#